data_AF-A0A953UCH6-F1
#
_entry.id   AF-A0A953UCH6-F1
#
_cell.length_a   1.000
_cell.length_b   1.000
_cell.length_c   1.000
_cell.angle_alpha   90.00
_cell.angle_beta   90.00
_cell.angle_gamma   90.00
#
_symmetry.space_group_name_H-M   'P 1'
#
loop_
_entity.id
_entity.type
_entity.pdbx_description
1 polymer ?
#
loop_
_entity_poly.entity_id
_entity_poly.type
_entity_poly.pdbx_seq_one_letter_code
_entity_poly.pdbx_strand_id
1 'polypeptide(L)'
;MEFYLGIEAILSFFDERADGSEGHAAALNAVMGEELAEVLLCRCIVESFGGKARVLTECESPITPKLGTLRGNRLDRWILSDTDTPDVDRILYQVEIKNWNAHSYGGRPLSVRASDEEVKRHRMRLWRDNWSEEERRFVEEEANKVLLRMEPPAYCDDETGKVAPLPAIAKERIMPLISFWFPVHPEGLGEALFFKPFPAGPINGFPGVWVFSMSNYLRTKMVSGTDKIAVRMPVMARRIEWLNRMFSSTPLSE
;
A
#
# COMPACT_ATOMS: atom_id res chain seq x y z
N MET A 1 -5.03 17.78 -8.52
CA MET A 1 -4.73 17.20 -9.84
C MET A 1 -5.11 15.74 -9.82
N GLU A 2 -5.92 15.31 -10.79
CA GLU A 2 -6.25 13.91 -11.02
C GLU A 2 -5.31 13.36 -12.11
N PHE A 3 -4.85 12.12 -11.95
CA PHE A 3 -3.99 11.44 -12.90
C PHE A 3 -4.69 10.18 -13.42
N TYR A 4 -4.48 9.87 -14.69
CA TYR A 4 -4.96 8.65 -15.33
C TYR A 4 -3.75 7.76 -15.62
N LEU A 5 -3.54 6.74 -14.79
CA LEU A 5 -2.40 5.85 -14.92
C LEU A 5 -2.78 4.61 -15.72
N GLY A 6 -2.01 4.29 -16.77
CA GLY A 6 -2.19 3.06 -17.55
C GLY A 6 -1.78 1.83 -16.73
N ILE A 7 -2.70 0.90 -16.54
CA ILE A 7 -2.47 -0.30 -15.72
C ILE A 7 -1.38 -1.18 -16.32
N GLU A 8 -1.44 -1.46 -17.63
CA GLU A 8 -0.42 -2.24 -18.33
C GLU A 8 0.96 -1.57 -18.22
N ALA A 9 1.06 -0.25 -18.43
CA ALA A 9 2.33 0.47 -18.29
C ALA A 9 2.93 0.37 -16.88
N ILE A 10 2.08 0.50 -15.84
CA ILE A 10 2.51 0.34 -14.44
C ILE A 10 3.02 -1.08 -14.19
N LEU A 11 2.25 -2.10 -14.59
CA LEU A 11 2.63 -3.49 -14.38
C LEU A 11 3.87 -3.86 -15.20
N SER A 12 3.99 -3.40 -16.45
CA SER A 12 5.18 -3.64 -17.27
C SER A 12 6.43 -3.02 -16.65
N PHE A 13 6.31 -1.82 -16.07
CA PHE A 13 7.43 -1.21 -15.37
C PHE A 13 7.78 -2.01 -14.10
N PHE A 14 6.86 -2.15 -13.17
CA PHE A 14 7.20 -2.63 -11.84
C PHE A 14 7.19 -4.16 -11.67
N ASP A 15 6.40 -4.90 -12.45
CA ASP A 15 6.35 -6.36 -12.39
C ASP A 15 7.23 -7.02 -13.46
N GLU A 16 7.33 -6.46 -14.67
CA GLU A 16 8.02 -7.13 -15.78
C GLU A 16 9.47 -6.66 -15.98
N ARG A 17 9.84 -5.48 -15.44
CA ARG A 17 11.10 -4.78 -15.77
C ARG A 17 11.22 -4.52 -17.27
N ALA A 18 10.26 -3.80 -17.84
CA ALA A 18 10.25 -3.47 -19.27
C ALA A 18 11.60 -2.91 -19.77
N ASP A 19 11.97 -3.19 -21.01
CA ASP A 19 13.25 -2.75 -21.59
C ASP A 19 13.50 -1.24 -21.38
N GLY A 20 14.67 -0.87 -20.86
CA GLY A 20 15.06 0.51 -20.61
C GLY A 20 14.53 1.09 -19.28
N SER A 21 13.90 0.28 -18.43
CA SER A 21 13.45 0.68 -17.08
C SER A 21 14.56 0.61 -16.01
N GLU A 22 15.72 0.06 -16.35
CA GLU A 22 16.83 -0.12 -15.42
C GLU A 22 17.29 1.20 -14.78
N GLY A 23 17.47 1.20 -13.46
CA GLY A 23 17.91 2.38 -12.71
C GLY A 23 16.81 3.41 -12.41
N HIS A 24 15.61 3.29 -12.99
CA HIS A 24 14.54 4.28 -12.79
C HIS A 24 13.61 3.97 -11.60
N ALA A 25 13.57 2.71 -11.15
CA ALA A 25 12.58 2.26 -10.16
C ALA A 25 12.68 2.99 -8.81
N ALA A 26 13.89 3.25 -8.31
CA ALA A 26 14.07 3.97 -7.06
C ALA A 26 13.56 5.43 -7.16
N ALA A 27 13.85 6.10 -8.28
CA ALA A 27 13.39 7.46 -8.53
C ALA A 27 11.85 7.53 -8.67
N LEU A 28 11.25 6.59 -9.41
CA LEU A 28 9.80 6.53 -9.54
C LEU A 28 9.12 6.18 -8.22
N ASN A 29 9.65 5.23 -7.44
CA ASN A 29 9.15 4.95 -6.10
C ASN A 29 9.24 6.18 -5.19
N ALA A 30 10.33 6.95 -5.25
CA ALA A 30 10.49 8.18 -4.49
C ALA A 30 9.49 9.27 -4.90
N VAL A 31 9.10 9.32 -6.17
CA VAL A 31 8.12 10.30 -6.68
C VAL A 31 6.69 9.90 -6.33
N MET A 32 6.31 8.63 -6.54
CA MET A 32 4.89 8.21 -6.52
C MET A 32 4.59 6.92 -5.73
N GLY A 33 5.58 6.14 -5.32
CA GLY A 33 5.38 4.76 -4.85
C GLY A 33 4.44 4.65 -3.64
N GLU A 34 4.76 5.33 -2.55
CA GLU A 34 3.93 5.29 -1.33
C GLU A 34 2.53 5.86 -1.57
N GLU A 35 2.41 7.04 -2.18
CA GLU A 35 1.10 7.68 -2.41
C GLU A 35 0.22 6.87 -3.36
N LEU A 36 0.82 6.22 -4.36
CA LEU A 36 0.08 5.28 -5.21
C LEU A 36 -0.43 4.10 -4.39
N ALA A 37 0.40 3.49 -3.55
CA ALA A 37 0.00 2.38 -2.69
C ALA A 37 -1.18 2.76 -1.79
N GLU A 38 -1.13 3.94 -1.17
CA GLU A 38 -2.19 4.48 -0.32
C GLU A 38 -3.52 4.62 -1.06
N VAL A 39 -3.49 5.20 -2.26
CA VAL A 39 -4.69 5.43 -3.07
C VAL A 39 -5.28 4.10 -3.55
N LEU A 40 -4.44 3.18 -4.02
CA LEU A 40 -4.88 1.84 -4.43
C LEU A 40 -5.49 1.07 -3.27
N LEU A 41 -4.86 1.12 -2.10
CA LEU A 41 -5.32 0.45 -0.90
C LEU A 41 -6.67 1.02 -0.41
N CYS A 42 -6.80 2.34 -0.28
CA CYS A 42 -8.06 2.97 0.12
C CYS A 42 -9.20 2.56 -0.84
N ARG A 43 -8.93 2.57 -2.15
CA ARG A 43 -9.91 2.16 -3.14
C ARG A 43 -10.27 0.67 -3.02
N CYS A 44 -9.29 -0.21 -2.82
CA CYS A 44 -9.53 -1.63 -2.59
C CYS A 44 -10.37 -1.88 -1.33
N ILE A 45 -10.10 -1.16 -0.23
CA ILE A 45 -10.89 -1.26 1.02
C ILE A 45 -12.36 -0.88 0.75
N VAL A 46 -12.60 0.25 0.07
CA VAL A 46 -13.96 0.70 -0.27
C VAL A 46 -14.66 -0.29 -1.18
N GLU A 47 -13.97 -0.84 -2.18
CA GLU A 47 -14.57 -1.81 -3.11
C GLU A 47 -14.86 -3.16 -2.43
N SER A 48 -14.04 -3.58 -1.47
CA SER A 48 -14.21 -4.84 -0.73
C SER A 48 -15.27 -4.76 0.37
N PHE A 49 -15.37 -3.62 1.06
CA PHE A 49 -16.19 -3.51 2.28
C PHE A 49 -17.29 -2.43 2.22
N GLY A 50 -17.31 -1.62 1.15
CA GLY A 50 -18.17 -0.43 1.06
C GLY A 50 -17.66 0.74 1.90
N GLY A 51 -18.49 1.78 2.03
CA GLY A 51 -18.19 2.95 2.87
C GLY A 51 -17.10 3.86 2.31
N LYS A 52 -16.25 4.37 3.21
CA LYS A 52 -15.18 5.34 2.94
C LYS A 52 -13.87 4.84 3.52
N ALA A 53 -12.77 5.05 2.81
CA ALA A 53 -11.42 4.84 3.33
C ALA A 53 -10.56 6.08 3.06
N ARG A 54 -9.80 6.52 4.06
CA ARG A 54 -8.92 7.69 3.94
C ARG A 54 -7.65 7.53 4.76
N VAL A 55 -6.56 8.10 4.23
CA VAL A 55 -5.33 8.31 5.00
C VAL A 55 -5.59 9.38 6.05
N LEU A 56 -5.13 9.16 7.28
CA LEU A 56 -5.18 10.20 8.31
C LEU A 56 -4.06 11.21 8.06
N THR A 57 -4.44 12.49 7.99
CA THR A 57 -3.53 13.62 7.85
C THR A 57 -3.67 14.55 9.05
N GLU A 58 -2.66 15.38 9.29
CA GLU A 58 -2.70 16.54 10.17
C GLU A 58 -2.10 17.72 9.39
N CYS A 59 -2.88 18.79 9.21
CA CYS A 59 -2.47 19.93 8.38
C CYS A 59 -2.02 19.48 6.97
N GLU A 60 -2.84 18.63 6.32
CA GLU A 60 -2.62 18.06 4.98
C GLU A 60 -1.39 17.14 4.85
N SER A 61 -0.71 16.82 5.96
CA SER A 61 0.46 15.95 5.99
C SER A 61 0.10 14.58 6.56
N PRO A 62 0.46 13.44 5.91
CA PRO A 62 0.17 12.12 6.44
C PRO A 62 0.74 11.88 7.84
N ILE A 63 -0.09 11.33 8.73
CA ILE A 63 0.34 10.95 10.08
C ILE A 63 1.00 9.57 10.03
N THR A 64 2.23 9.48 10.54
CA THR A 64 2.97 8.22 10.61
C THR A 64 2.68 7.47 11.93
N PRO A 65 2.33 6.17 11.88
CA PRO A 65 2.20 5.34 13.08
C PRO A 65 3.52 5.23 13.84
N LYS A 66 3.46 5.39 15.17
CA LYS A 66 4.61 5.35 16.08
C LYS A 66 4.26 4.58 17.35
N LEU A 67 5.27 4.01 18.02
CA LEU A 67 5.12 3.27 19.29
C LEU A 67 4.80 4.15 20.52
N GLY A 68 4.55 5.45 20.33
CA GLY A 68 4.38 6.42 21.42
C GLY A 68 5.67 7.05 21.93
N THR A 69 6.85 6.59 21.48
CA THR A 69 8.16 7.17 21.79
C THR A 69 8.69 8.05 20.65
N LEU A 70 9.54 9.03 20.97
CA LEU A 70 10.18 9.90 19.95
C LEU A 70 11.16 9.15 19.04
N ARG A 71 11.77 8.06 19.55
CA ARG A 71 12.68 7.16 18.85
C ARG A 71 12.07 5.76 18.76
N GLY A 72 12.24 5.08 17.64
CA GLY A 72 11.76 3.71 17.44
C GLY A 72 11.16 3.50 16.05
N ASN A 73 10.66 2.29 15.83
CA ASN A 73 10.03 1.90 14.58
C ASN A 73 8.82 2.79 14.28
N ARG A 74 8.72 3.21 13.02
CA ARG A 74 7.57 3.92 12.47
C ARG A 74 7.04 3.14 11.29
N LEU A 75 5.73 3.19 11.09
CA LEU A 75 5.11 2.72 9.87
C LEU A 75 4.83 3.89 8.94
N ASP A 76 4.36 3.58 7.74
CA ASP A 76 4.15 4.59 6.72
C ASP A 76 2.87 5.38 6.97
N ARG A 77 1.73 4.71 7.24
CA ARG A 77 0.42 5.39 7.24
C ARG A 77 -0.58 4.86 8.25
N TRP A 78 -1.47 5.74 8.70
CA TRP A 78 -2.76 5.38 9.27
C TRP A 78 -3.84 5.48 8.20
N ILE A 79 -4.66 4.43 8.04
CA ILE A 79 -5.84 4.46 7.16
C ILE A 79 -7.08 4.16 7.99
N LEU A 80 -8.04 5.08 7.96
CA LEU A 80 -9.35 4.90 8.58
C LEU A 80 -10.33 4.39 7.53
N SER A 81 -10.93 3.24 7.81
CA SER A 81 -12.12 2.74 7.11
C SER A 81 -13.35 3.00 7.98
N ASP A 82 -14.33 3.71 7.44
CA ASP A 82 -15.56 4.09 8.11
C ASP A 82 -16.76 3.90 7.17
N THR A 83 -17.95 3.84 7.74
CA THR A 83 -19.20 3.83 6.98
C THR A 83 -20.06 5.01 7.39
N ASP A 84 -20.97 5.45 6.53
CA ASP A 84 -21.87 6.55 6.86
C ASP A 84 -22.94 6.17 7.91
N THR A 85 -22.93 4.92 8.41
CA THR A 85 -23.88 4.46 9.41
C THR A 85 -23.27 4.67 10.80
N PRO A 86 -23.88 5.52 11.65
CA PRO A 86 -23.52 5.60 13.07
C PRO A 86 -23.67 4.19 13.68
N ASP A 87 -22.71 3.77 14.50
CA ASP A 87 -22.64 2.45 15.16
C ASP A 87 -22.10 1.28 14.31
N VAL A 88 -21.75 1.51 13.04
CA VAL A 88 -20.99 0.53 12.24
C VAL A 88 -19.49 0.71 12.44
N ASP A 89 -18.83 -0.43 12.29
CA ASP A 89 -17.62 -0.85 12.94
C ASP A 89 -16.38 -0.23 12.24
N ARG A 90 -15.93 0.95 12.69
CA ARG A 90 -14.70 1.59 12.19
C ARG A 90 -13.51 0.65 12.30
N ILE A 91 -12.61 0.68 11.32
CA ILE A 91 -11.31 0.00 11.40
C ILE A 91 -10.22 1.02 11.17
N LEU A 92 -9.25 1.06 12.09
CA LEU A 92 -8.04 1.84 11.91
C LEU A 92 -6.88 0.91 11.54
N TYR A 93 -6.44 1.00 10.29
CA TYR A 93 -5.30 0.24 9.82
C TYR A 93 -3.99 0.97 10.12
N GLN A 94 -3.07 0.27 10.79
CA GLN A 94 -1.67 0.67 10.87
C GLN A 94 -0.92 0.03 9.70
N VAL A 95 -0.46 0.86 8.76
CA VAL A 95 -0.03 0.40 7.43
C VAL A 95 1.46 0.54 7.23
N GLU A 96 2.10 -0.57 6.86
CA GLU A 96 3.45 -0.59 6.28
C GLU A 96 3.37 -0.83 4.76
N ILE A 97 4.04 0.00 3.98
CA ILE A 97 4.08 -0.04 2.52
C ILE A 97 5.47 -0.53 2.10
N LYS A 98 5.51 -1.69 1.46
CA LYS A 98 6.71 -2.26 0.85
C LYS A 98 6.60 -2.19 -0.67
N ASN A 99 7.27 -1.19 -1.24
CA ASN A 99 7.42 -1.03 -2.70
C ASN A 99 8.40 -2.04 -3.32
N TRP A 100 8.46 -3.26 -2.76
CA TRP A 100 9.28 -4.36 -3.26
C TRP A 100 8.66 -4.89 -4.55
N ASN A 101 9.30 -4.55 -5.65
CA ASN A 101 8.84 -4.82 -6.99
C ASN A 101 9.89 -5.65 -7.74
N ALA A 102 9.65 -5.94 -9.02
CA ALA A 102 10.59 -6.72 -9.79
C ALA A 102 11.98 -6.08 -9.77
N HIS A 103 12.14 -4.76 -9.82
CA HIS A 103 13.45 -4.08 -9.77
C HIS A 103 14.21 -4.15 -8.44
N SER A 104 13.58 -4.61 -7.37
CA SER A 104 14.20 -4.70 -6.05
C SER A 104 15.27 -5.80 -6.01
N TYR A 105 16.16 -5.76 -5.01
CA TYR A 105 17.12 -6.84 -4.80
C TYR A 105 16.38 -8.17 -4.56
N GLY A 106 16.75 -9.21 -5.31
CA GLY A 106 16.03 -10.49 -5.30
C GLY A 106 14.64 -10.47 -5.97
N GLY A 107 14.20 -9.32 -6.49
CA GLY A 107 12.93 -9.16 -7.20
C GLY A 107 12.90 -10.01 -8.46
N ARG A 108 11.78 -10.68 -8.69
CA ARG A 108 11.58 -11.60 -9.82
C ARG A 108 10.54 -11.01 -10.78
N PRO A 109 10.84 -10.92 -12.08
CA PRO A 109 9.87 -10.41 -13.02
C PRO A 109 8.69 -11.37 -13.19
N LEU A 110 7.53 -10.80 -13.48
CA LEU A 110 6.31 -11.49 -13.87
C LEU A 110 5.67 -10.72 -15.02
N SER A 111 5.62 -11.36 -16.19
CA SER A 111 5.05 -10.72 -17.37
C SER A 111 3.61 -10.26 -17.12
N VAL A 112 3.25 -9.11 -17.70
CA VAL A 112 1.86 -8.63 -17.67
C VAL A 112 0.93 -9.63 -18.36
N ARG A 113 1.46 -10.39 -19.33
CA ARG A 113 0.73 -11.40 -20.12
C ARG A 113 0.95 -12.84 -19.61
N ALA A 114 1.50 -13.01 -18.42
CA ALA A 114 1.68 -14.32 -17.82
C ALA A 114 0.33 -15.05 -17.70
N SER A 115 0.34 -16.37 -17.92
CA SER A 115 -0.83 -17.21 -17.74
C SER A 115 -1.28 -17.25 -16.27
N ASP A 116 -2.56 -17.55 -16.02
CA ASP A 116 -3.10 -17.63 -14.66
C ASP A 116 -2.29 -18.59 -13.76
N GLU A 117 -1.81 -19.70 -14.32
CA GLU A 117 -1.01 -20.68 -13.58
C GLU A 117 0.40 -20.14 -13.26
N GLU A 118 1.00 -19.35 -14.14
CA GLU A 118 2.26 -18.66 -13.85
C GLU A 118 2.08 -17.62 -12.75
N VAL A 119 1.04 -16.79 -12.85
CA VAL A 119 0.71 -15.78 -11.84
C VAL A 119 0.42 -16.44 -10.49
N LYS A 120 -0.35 -17.52 -10.46
CA LYS A 120 -0.64 -18.31 -9.26
C LYS A 120 0.63 -18.83 -8.59
N ARG A 121 1.51 -19.51 -9.35
CA ARG A 121 2.79 -20.01 -8.84
C ARG A 121 3.71 -18.88 -8.36
N HIS A 122 3.66 -17.72 -9.01
CA HIS A 122 4.43 -16.55 -8.62
C HIS A 122 3.96 -16.01 -7.26
N ARG A 123 2.65 -15.83 -7.06
CA ARG A 123 2.04 -15.37 -5.80
C ARG A 123 2.39 -16.25 -4.60
N MET A 124 2.24 -17.57 -4.74
CA MET A 124 2.54 -18.53 -3.68
C MET A 124 4.03 -18.55 -3.31
N ARG A 125 4.90 -18.39 -4.31
CA ARG A 125 6.34 -18.30 -4.09
C ARG A 125 6.69 -17.04 -3.31
N LEU A 126 6.24 -15.87 -3.76
CA LEU A 126 6.51 -14.62 -3.05
C LEU A 126 5.93 -14.62 -1.64
N TRP A 127 4.80 -15.27 -1.39
CA TRP A 127 4.30 -15.46 -0.02
C TRP A 127 5.29 -16.24 0.83
N ARG A 128 5.74 -17.42 0.36
CA ARG A 128 6.72 -18.26 1.08
C ARG A 128 8.05 -17.56 1.31
N ASP A 129 8.48 -16.72 0.37
CA ASP A 129 9.74 -15.98 0.47
C ASP A 129 9.64 -14.84 1.52
N ASN A 130 8.43 -14.34 1.82
CA ASN A 130 8.23 -13.17 2.70
C ASN A 130 7.56 -13.49 4.04
N TRP A 131 6.90 -14.63 4.19
CA TRP A 131 6.18 -15.03 5.41
C TRP A 131 6.67 -16.38 5.92
N SER A 132 7.16 -16.41 7.16
CA SER A 132 7.48 -17.66 7.86
C SER A 132 6.25 -18.16 8.60
N GLU A 133 5.71 -19.31 8.17
CA GLU A 133 4.59 -19.97 8.86
C GLU A 133 5.00 -20.49 10.25
N GLU A 134 6.25 -20.95 10.41
CA GLU A 134 6.80 -21.44 11.67
C GLU A 134 6.93 -20.31 12.69
N GLU A 135 7.55 -19.21 12.28
CA GLU A 135 7.82 -18.07 13.15
C GLU A 135 6.62 -17.11 13.28
N ARG A 136 5.61 -17.28 12.40
CA ARG A 136 4.41 -16.44 12.28
C ARG A 136 4.74 -14.95 12.14
N ARG A 137 5.75 -14.65 11.33
CA ARG A 137 6.23 -13.29 11.07
C ARG A 137 6.73 -13.13 9.64
N PHE A 138 6.87 -11.89 9.23
CA PHE A 138 7.58 -11.59 8.00
C PHE A 138 9.06 -11.94 8.14
N VAL A 139 9.65 -12.51 7.09
CA VAL A 139 11.05 -12.91 7.05
C VAL A 139 11.96 -11.69 7.19
N GLU A 140 11.61 -10.61 6.49
CA GLU A 140 12.32 -9.33 6.54
C GLU A 140 11.91 -8.52 7.77
N GLU A 141 12.89 -8.11 8.58
CA GLU A 141 12.69 -7.37 9.83
C GLU A 141 11.92 -6.05 9.61
N GLU A 142 12.24 -5.36 8.52
CA GLU A 142 11.60 -4.12 8.09
C GLU A 142 10.10 -4.27 7.81
N ALA A 143 9.63 -5.45 7.42
CA ALA A 143 8.20 -5.75 7.27
C ALA A 143 7.57 -6.15 8.61
N ASN A 144 8.34 -6.81 9.48
CA ASN A 144 7.84 -7.35 10.75
C ASN A 144 7.37 -6.27 11.73
N LYS A 145 7.90 -5.04 11.65
CA LYS A 145 7.47 -3.92 12.50
C LYS A 145 5.97 -3.59 12.37
N VAL A 146 5.30 -3.97 11.27
CA VAL A 146 3.84 -3.81 11.11
C VAL A 146 3.05 -4.58 12.17
N LEU A 147 3.64 -5.61 12.77
CA LEU A 147 3.04 -6.40 13.85
C LEU A 147 3.23 -5.76 15.23
N LEU A 148 4.00 -4.67 15.35
CA LEU A 148 4.12 -3.91 16.59
C LEU A 148 2.94 -2.95 16.72
N ARG A 149 2.24 -2.96 17.85
CA ARG A 149 1.06 -2.11 18.05
C ARG A 149 1.46 -0.64 18.19
N MET A 150 0.97 0.19 17.27
CA MET A 150 1.24 1.62 17.23
C MET A 150 0.18 2.40 18.02
N GLU A 151 0.56 3.56 18.53
CA GLU A 151 -0.33 4.47 19.25
C GLU A 151 -1.12 5.31 18.23
N PRO A 152 -2.47 5.23 18.22
CA PRO A 152 -3.29 6.04 17.33
C PRO A 152 -3.12 7.53 17.64
N PRO A 153 -3.24 8.42 16.63
CA PRO A 153 -3.17 9.84 16.88
C PRO A 153 -4.41 10.33 17.64
N ALA A 154 -4.23 11.33 18.51
CA ALA A 154 -5.37 11.94 19.22
C ALA A 154 -6.21 12.86 18.31
N TYR A 155 -5.59 13.42 17.27
CA TYR A 155 -6.21 14.36 16.34
C TYR A 155 -5.85 14.00 14.89
N CYS A 156 -6.74 14.36 13.96
CA CYS A 156 -6.50 14.29 12.53
C CYS A 156 -7.35 15.33 11.80
N ASP A 157 -7.05 15.61 10.54
CA ASP A 157 -7.91 16.38 9.67
C ASP A 157 -9.25 15.63 9.46
N ASP A 158 -10.34 16.37 9.58
CA ASP A 158 -11.68 15.94 9.21
C ASP A 158 -11.90 15.99 7.69
N GLU A 159 -13.11 15.65 7.22
CA GLU A 159 -13.45 15.69 5.79
C GLU A 159 -13.34 17.10 5.17
N THR A 160 -13.31 18.16 6.00
CA THR A 160 -13.15 19.56 5.57
C THR A 160 -11.70 20.04 5.61
N GLY A 161 -10.77 19.20 6.07
CA GLY A 161 -9.36 19.56 6.25
C GLY A 161 -9.05 20.28 7.56
N LYS A 162 -9.99 20.30 8.52
CA LYS A 162 -9.76 20.91 9.85
C LYS A 162 -9.30 19.87 10.84
N VAL A 163 -8.31 20.21 11.66
CA VAL A 163 -7.85 19.33 12.74
C VAL A 163 -8.95 19.16 13.78
N ALA A 164 -9.36 17.91 14.02
CA ALA A 164 -10.38 17.50 14.97
C ALA A 164 -9.93 16.23 15.73
N PRO A 165 -10.53 15.92 16.89
CA PRO A 165 -10.25 14.66 17.59
C PRO A 165 -10.51 13.45 16.69
N LEU A 166 -9.64 12.44 16.74
CA LEU A 166 -9.88 11.17 16.06
C LEU A 166 -11.19 10.55 16.62
N PRO A 167 -12.10 10.04 15.78
CA PRO A 167 -13.28 9.33 16.25
C PRO A 167 -12.88 8.18 17.19
N ALA A 168 -13.74 7.86 18.16
CA ALA A 168 -13.50 6.73 19.05
C ALA A 168 -13.43 5.42 18.26
N ILE A 169 -12.36 4.65 18.48
CA ILE A 169 -12.11 3.37 17.83
C ILE A 169 -11.68 2.38 18.91
N ALA A 170 -12.39 1.26 19.00
CA ALA A 170 -12.06 0.22 19.98
C ALA A 170 -10.69 -0.40 19.67
N LYS A 171 -9.96 -0.81 20.71
CA LYS A 171 -8.55 -1.23 20.58
C LYS A 171 -8.37 -2.45 19.66
N GLU A 172 -9.34 -3.34 19.66
CA GLU A 172 -9.47 -4.53 18.80
C GLU A 172 -9.78 -4.21 17.33
N ARG A 173 -10.19 -2.97 17.05
CA ARG A 173 -10.44 -2.45 15.68
C ARG A 173 -9.23 -1.74 15.09
N ILE A 174 -8.14 -1.65 15.85
CA ILE A 174 -6.84 -1.24 15.31
C ILE A 174 -6.18 -2.50 14.74
N MET A 175 -5.95 -2.52 13.43
CA MET A 175 -5.54 -3.73 12.70
C MET A 175 -4.22 -3.48 11.94
N PRO A 176 -3.28 -4.45 11.94
CA PRO A 176 -2.06 -4.32 11.17
C PRO A 176 -2.35 -4.66 9.70
N LEU A 177 -1.77 -3.87 8.80
CA LEU A 177 -1.89 -4.09 7.36
C LEU A 177 -0.54 -3.87 6.69
N ILE A 178 -0.09 -4.84 5.92
CA ILE A 178 1.08 -4.68 5.05
C ILE A 178 0.64 -4.56 3.60
N SER A 179 1.20 -3.61 2.87
CA SER A 179 0.94 -3.37 1.46
C SER A 179 2.19 -3.69 0.64
N PHE A 180 2.17 -4.79 -0.10
CA PHE A 180 3.23 -5.15 -1.04
C PHE A 180 2.93 -4.63 -2.45
N TRP A 181 3.98 -4.28 -3.19
CA TRP A 181 3.84 -4.04 -4.61
C TRP A 181 3.51 -5.34 -5.36
N PHE A 182 4.37 -6.35 -5.22
CA PHE A 182 4.29 -7.58 -6.00
C PHE A 182 2.98 -8.38 -5.79
N PRO A 183 2.62 -9.29 -6.72
CA PRO A 183 1.45 -10.15 -6.56
C PRO A 183 1.73 -11.22 -5.52
N VAL A 184 0.97 -11.25 -4.43
CA VAL A 184 1.19 -12.19 -3.32
C VAL A 184 -0.11 -12.74 -2.78
N HIS A 185 -0.13 -14.06 -2.51
CA HIS A 185 -1.24 -14.73 -1.82
C HIS A 185 -0.76 -16.14 -1.38
N PRO A 186 -1.08 -16.61 -0.16
CA PRO A 186 -0.67 -17.93 0.33
C PRO A 186 -1.11 -19.08 -0.58
N GLU A 187 -2.33 -19.00 -1.10
CA GLU A 187 -2.95 -20.02 -1.96
C GLU A 187 -2.88 -19.66 -3.46
N GLY A 188 -2.22 -18.54 -3.80
CA GLY A 188 -2.09 -18.08 -5.19
C GLY A 188 -3.35 -17.45 -5.80
N LEU A 189 -4.37 -17.15 -4.99
CA LEU A 189 -5.60 -16.49 -5.43
C LEU A 189 -5.34 -15.06 -5.91
N GLY A 190 -6.25 -14.54 -6.73
CA GLY A 190 -6.20 -13.18 -7.27
C GLY A 190 -6.67 -12.09 -6.30
N GLU A 191 -7.02 -12.45 -5.07
CA GLU A 191 -7.47 -11.50 -4.05
C GLU A 191 -6.37 -10.47 -3.77
N ALA A 192 -6.75 -9.20 -3.87
CA ALA A 192 -5.84 -8.09 -3.66
C ALA A 192 -5.64 -7.75 -2.18
N LEU A 193 -6.68 -7.95 -1.35
CA LEU A 193 -6.68 -7.65 0.07
C LEU A 193 -7.25 -8.85 0.83
N PHE A 194 -6.43 -9.55 1.59
CA PHE A 194 -6.84 -10.73 2.36
C PHE A 194 -6.36 -10.66 3.80
N PHE A 195 -7.00 -11.42 4.69
CA PHE A 195 -6.63 -11.51 6.10
C PHE A 195 -5.90 -12.82 6.40
N LYS A 196 -4.68 -12.71 6.96
CA LYS A 196 -3.92 -13.85 7.47
C LYS A 196 -4.11 -13.97 8.99
N PRO A 197 -4.93 -14.93 9.47
CA PRO A 197 -5.11 -15.13 10.91
C PRO A 197 -3.86 -15.72 11.57
N PHE A 198 -3.71 -15.50 12.87
CA PHE A 198 -2.69 -16.13 13.72
C PHE A 198 -3.33 -17.26 14.54
N PRO A 199 -3.34 -18.52 14.04
CA PRO A 199 -4.12 -19.60 14.64
C PRO A 199 -3.67 -19.98 16.06
N ALA A 200 -2.38 -19.83 16.36
CA ALA A 200 -1.84 -20.09 17.71
C ALA A 200 -1.99 -18.88 18.66
N GLY A 201 -2.95 -17.99 18.41
CA GLY A 201 -3.27 -16.84 19.26
C GLY A 201 -2.66 -15.52 18.79
N PRO A 202 -3.10 -14.39 19.38
CA PRO A 202 -2.76 -13.06 18.91
C PRO A 202 -1.28 -12.71 19.10
N ILE A 203 -0.73 -11.93 18.17
CA ILE A 203 0.63 -11.37 18.25
C ILE A 203 0.50 -9.88 18.55
N ASN A 204 1.07 -9.41 19.65
CA ASN A 204 0.92 -8.01 20.12
C ASN A 204 -0.54 -7.54 20.22
N GLY A 205 -1.45 -8.47 20.55
CA GLY A 205 -2.88 -8.23 20.63
C GLY A 205 -3.59 -8.13 19.27
N PHE A 206 -2.93 -8.50 18.16
CA PHE A 206 -3.57 -8.61 16.85
C PHE A 206 -3.95 -10.06 16.56
N PRO A 207 -5.19 -10.35 16.12
CA PRO A 207 -5.64 -11.70 15.79
C PRO A 207 -5.06 -12.22 14.45
N GLY A 208 -4.45 -11.34 13.67
CA GLY A 208 -3.90 -11.60 12.35
C GLY A 208 -3.43 -10.32 11.70
N VAL A 209 -3.06 -10.40 10.42
CA VAL A 209 -2.59 -9.27 9.62
C VAL A 209 -3.31 -9.21 8.28
N TRP A 210 -3.73 -8.01 7.89
CA TRP A 210 -4.21 -7.75 6.55
C TRP A 210 -3.04 -7.63 5.59
N VAL A 211 -3.18 -8.19 4.41
CA VAL A 211 -2.16 -8.15 3.36
C VAL A 211 -2.81 -7.60 2.11
N PHE A 212 -2.28 -6.47 1.63
CA PHE A 212 -2.64 -5.87 0.36
C PHE A 212 -1.54 -6.09 -0.67
N SER A 213 -1.95 -6.37 -1.91
CA SER A 213 -1.08 -6.53 -3.06
C SER A 213 -1.53 -5.59 -4.17
N MET A 214 -0.72 -4.56 -4.45
CA MET A 214 -0.99 -3.59 -5.51
C MET A 214 -1.07 -4.26 -6.88
N SER A 215 -0.13 -5.18 -7.18
CA SER A 215 -0.13 -5.91 -8.45
C SER A 215 -1.37 -6.81 -8.60
N ASN A 216 -1.81 -7.52 -7.56
CA ASN A 216 -3.06 -8.29 -7.64
C ASN A 216 -4.27 -7.37 -7.91
N TYR A 217 -4.33 -6.22 -7.24
CA TYR A 217 -5.38 -5.24 -7.45
C TYR A 217 -5.42 -4.78 -8.91
N LEU A 218 -4.29 -4.32 -9.44
CA LEU A 218 -4.17 -3.81 -10.81
C LEU A 218 -4.46 -4.90 -11.85
N ARG A 219 -3.95 -6.12 -11.66
CA ARG A 219 -4.24 -7.27 -12.55
C ARG A 219 -5.73 -7.60 -12.56
N THR A 220 -6.40 -7.55 -11.42
CA THR A 220 -7.86 -7.76 -11.33
C THR A 220 -8.62 -6.67 -12.11
N LYS A 221 -8.19 -5.40 -12.02
CA LYS A 221 -8.77 -4.31 -12.82
C LYS A 221 -8.55 -4.51 -14.31
N MET A 222 -7.35 -4.92 -14.70
CA MET A 222 -7.03 -5.24 -16.10
C MET A 222 -7.92 -6.36 -16.65
N VAL A 223 -8.10 -7.46 -15.91
CA VAL A 223 -8.99 -8.57 -16.30
C VAL A 223 -10.45 -8.13 -16.41
N SER A 224 -10.90 -7.17 -15.58
CA SER A 224 -12.24 -6.59 -15.68
C SER A 224 -12.44 -5.63 -16.86
N GLY A 225 -11.41 -5.43 -17.70
CA GLY A 225 -11.46 -4.54 -18.87
C GLY A 225 -11.13 -3.07 -18.55
N THR A 226 -10.60 -2.78 -17.36
CA THR A 226 -10.10 -1.43 -17.03
C THR A 226 -8.67 -1.27 -17.56
N ASP A 227 -8.42 -0.26 -18.39
CA ASP A 227 -7.10 0.06 -18.95
C ASP A 227 -6.35 1.11 -18.12
N LYS A 228 -7.10 2.03 -17.49
CA LYS A 228 -6.56 3.14 -16.71
C LYS A 228 -7.26 3.29 -15.37
N ILE A 229 -6.51 3.75 -14.38
CA ILE A 229 -7.05 4.15 -13.09
C ILE A 229 -6.97 5.67 -12.93
N ALA A 230 -8.09 6.28 -12.55
CA ALA A 230 -8.09 7.65 -12.07
C ALA A 230 -7.64 7.66 -10.60
N VAL A 231 -6.64 8.48 -10.28
CA VAL A 231 -6.07 8.62 -8.94
C VAL A 231 -5.77 10.08 -8.63
N ARG A 232 -6.01 10.47 -7.37
CA ARG A 232 -5.66 11.79 -6.86
C ARG A 232 -4.43 11.67 -5.96
N MET A 233 -3.29 12.19 -6.44
CA MET A 233 -1.98 12.09 -5.78
C MET A 233 -1.36 13.48 -5.62
N PRO A 234 -1.86 14.32 -4.67
CA PRO A 234 -1.40 15.69 -4.50
C PRO A 234 0.09 15.82 -4.12
N VAL A 235 0.68 14.86 -3.40
CA VAL A 235 2.11 14.91 -3.04
C VAL A 235 2.97 14.71 -4.29
N MET A 236 2.65 13.72 -5.11
CA MET A 236 3.28 13.48 -6.41
C MET A 236 3.13 14.69 -7.33
N ALA A 237 1.93 15.29 -7.38
CA ALA A 237 1.69 16.50 -8.16
C ALA A 237 2.67 17.63 -7.81
N ARG A 238 2.85 17.90 -6.51
CA ARG A 238 3.81 18.90 -6.03
C ARG A 238 5.25 18.53 -6.34
N ARG A 239 5.61 17.24 -6.26
CA ARG A 239 6.96 16.76 -6.62
C ARG A 239 7.24 16.99 -8.11
N ILE A 240 6.30 16.67 -8.99
CA ILE A 240 6.41 16.91 -10.44
C ILE A 240 6.52 18.42 -10.72
N GLU A 241 5.74 19.25 -10.04
CA GLU A 241 5.84 20.71 -10.18
C GLU A 241 7.24 21.22 -9.83
N TRP A 242 7.82 20.77 -8.71
CA TRP A 242 9.18 21.14 -8.32
C TRP A 242 10.22 20.65 -9.32
N LEU A 243 10.12 19.42 -9.82
CA LEU A 243 11.00 18.90 -10.87
C LEU A 243 10.92 19.78 -12.12
N ASN A 244 9.72 20.08 -12.59
CA ASN A 244 9.51 20.94 -13.76
C ASN A 244 10.15 22.31 -13.58
N ARG A 245 10.02 22.93 -12.40
CA ARG A 245 10.65 24.23 -12.08
C ARG A 245 12.18 24.17 -12.15
N MET A 246 12.80 23.05 -11.75
CA MET A 246 14.26 22.89 -11.80
C MET A 246 14.77 22.70 -13.23
N PHE A 247 13.99 22.04 -14.09
CA PHE A 247 14.38 21.76 -15.48
C PHE A 247 13.86 22.76 -16.52
N SER A 248 13.01 23.71 -16.11
CA SER A 248 12.40 24.70 -17.01
C SER A 248 13.33 25.79 -17.56
N SER A 249 14.67 25.65 -17.44
CA SER A 249 15.63 26.69 -17.86
C SER A 249 16.88 26.20 -18.61
N THR A 250 16.81 25.15 -19.44
CA THR A 250 17.86 24.91 -20.46
C THR A 250 17.30 24.16 -21.69
N PRO A 251 17.25 24.78 -22.89
CA PRO A 251 17.31 23.97 -24.10
C PRO A 251 18.72 23.37 -24.16
N LEU A 252 18.82 22.05 -24.15
CA LEU A 252 20.01 21.38 -24.67
C LEU A 252 20.05 21.69 -26.17
N SER A 253 20.70 22.79 -26.54
CA SER A 253 21.21 22.95 -27.89
C SER A 253 22.29 21.89 -28.09
N GLU A 254 22.07 21.06 -29.11
CA GLU A 254 22.98 20.01 -29.60
C GLU A 254 24.41 20.49 -29.83
#